data_AF-A0A7V9ZGB9-F1
#
_entry.id   AF-A0A7V9ZGB9-F1
#
_cell.length_a   1.000
_cell.length_b   1.000
_cell.length_c   1.000
_cell.angle_alpha   90.00
_cell.angle_beta   90.00
_cell.angle_gamma   90.00
#
_symmetry.space_group_name_H-M   'P 1'
#
loop_
_entity.id
_entity.type
_entity.pdbx_description
1 polymer ?
#
loop_
_entity_poly.entity_id
_entity_poly.type
_entity_poly.pdbx_seq_one_letter_code
_entity_poly.pdbx_strand_id
1 'polypeptide(L)'
;VHHYHRSSDAALRKQIYSYAIGHAAYHWYLIWRYCDQRSLMQLAWHLPVWFARNFRRGLRGRTKYPVNLVPIEVKGTLLGPIQFTVVKVTRWLTRRTVRSTAIVDAPAMKQRVDPRFEEPYANFSRQKRARVA
;
A
#
# COMPACT_ATOMS: atom_id res chain seq x y z
N VAL A 1 -5.49 -27.98 -10.26
CA VAL A 1 -4.50 -26.98 -9.80
C VAL A 1 -3.16 -27.69 -9.66
N HIS A 2 -2.13 -27.30 -10.43
CA HIS A 2 -0.79 -27.87 -10.30
C HIS A 2 -0.08 -27.22 -9.10
N HIS A 3 0.12 -27.99 -8.03
CA HIS A 3 0.90 -27.54 -6.88
C HIS A 3 2.39 -27.70 -7.20
N TYR A 4 3.02 -26.67 -7.76
CA TYR A 4 4.48 -26.59 -7.80
C TYR A 4 4.99 -26.36 -6.38
N HIS A 5 5.34 -27.43 -5.68
CA HIS A 5 6.17 -27.33 -4.47
C HIS A 5 7.51 -26.74 -4.91
N ARG A 6 7.82 -25.52 -4.43
CA ARG A 6 9.10 -24.88 -4.72
C ARG A 6 10.21 -25.79 -4.19
N SER A 7 11.09 -26.21 -5.09
CA SER A 7 12.02 -27.32 -4.86
C SER A 7 13.29 -26.93 -4.10
N SER A 8 13.51 -25.65 -3.78
CA SER A 8 14.74 -25.16 -3.14
C SER A 8 14.51 -24.37 -1.86
N ASP A 9 15.40 -24.57 -0.88
CA ASP A 9 15.42 -23.84 0.39
C ASP A 9 15.53 -22.32 0.17
N ALA A 10 16.33 -21.89 -0.83
CA ALA A 10 16.47 -20.49 -1.19
C ALA A 10 15.15 -19.86 -1.66
N ALA A 11 14.36 -20.57 -2.48
CA ALA A 11 13.07 -20.09 -2.95
C ALA A 11 12.05 -20.00 -1.80
N LEU A 12 12.09 -20.95 -0.86
CA LEU A 12 11.28 -20.92 0.35
C LEU A 12 11.61 -19.71 1.23
N ARG A 13 12.89 -19.46 1.51
CA ARG A 13 13.34 -18.29 2.28
C ARG A 13 12.88 -16.98 1.66
N LYS A 14 13.04 -16.84 0.33
CA LYS A 14 12.57 -15.66 -0.41
C LYS A 14 11.06 -15.49 -0.29
N GLN A 15 10.29 -16.57 -0.39
CA GLN A 15 8.84 -16.53 -0.23
C GLN A 15 8.42 -16.03 1.15
N ILE A 16 8.99 -16.63 2.20
CA ILE A 16 8.69 -16.32 3.58
C ILE A 16 9.04 -14.87 3.88
N TYR A 17 10.22 -14.42 3.42
CA TYR A 17 10.66 -13.04 3.53
C TYR A 17 9.68 -12.06 2.86
N SER A 18 9.33 -12.30 1.59
CA SER A 18 8.38 -11.45 0.86
C SER A 18 6.99 -11.44 1.50
N TYR A 19 6.54 -12.58 2.02
CA TYR A 19 5.27 -12.67 2.74
C TYR A 19 5.29 -11.85 4.03
N ALA A 20 6.36 -11.95 4.82
CA ALA A 20 6.53 -11.18 6.05
C ALA A 20 6.53 -9.66 5.79
N ILE A 21 7.20 -9.19 4.73
CA ILE A 21 7.16 -7.78 4.29
C ILE A 21 5.72 -7.37 3.97
N GLY A 22 5.04 -8.11 3.10
CA GLY A 22 3.69 -7.78 2.64
C GLY A 22 2.68 -7.75 3.79
N HIS A 23 2.75 -8.75 4.68
CA HIS A 23 1.90 -8.83 5.86
C HIS A 23 2.11 -7.63 6.79
N ALA A 24 3.36 -7.27 7.08
CA ALA A 24 3.63 -6.16 7.98
C ALA A 24 3.29 -4.79 7.36
N ALA A 25 3.56 -4.62 6.06
CA ALA A 25 3.15 -3.42 5.31
C ALA A 25 1.62 -3.25 5.28
N TYR A 26 0.87 -4.35 5.17
CA TYR A 26 -0.59 -4.32 5.20
C TYR A 26 -1.14 -3.85 6.55
N HIS A 27 -0.67 -4.43 7.66
CA HIS A 27 -1.10 -3.98 8.99
C HIS A 27 -0.68 -2.53 9.25
N TRP A 28 0.51 -2.13 8.80
CA TRP A 28 0.95 -0.74 8.89
C TRP A 28 0.02 0.20 8.11
N TYR A 29 -0.40 -0.18 6.91
CA TYR A 29 -1.40 0.56 6.14
C TYR A 29 -2.73 0.68 6.89
N LEU A 30 -3.21 -0.39 7.50
CA LEU A 30 -4.48 -0.37 8.25
C LEU A 30 -4.43 0.55 9.47
N ILE A 31 -3.31 0.54 10.21
CA ILE A 31 -3.09 1.45 11.34
C ILE A 31 -3.18 2.91 10.86
N TRP A 32 -2.46 3.26 9.80
CA TRP A 32 -2.43 4.64 9.30
C TRP A 32 -3.72 5.09 8.63
N ARG A 33 -4.42 4.20 7.93
CA ARG A 33 -5.61 4.56 7.16
C ARG A 33 -6.89 4.53 7.97
N TYR A 34 -6.99 3.60 8.92
CA TYR A 34 -8.24 3.29 9.63
C TYR A 34 -8.08 3.31 11.15
N CYS A 35 -6.91 3.66 11.69
CA CYS A 35 -6.62 3.61 13.13
C CYS A 35 -6.91 2.22 13.74
N ASP A 36 -6.67 1.15 12.98
CA ASP A 36 -7.00 -0.20 13.40
C ASP A 36 -6.06 -0.68 14.52
N GLN A 37 -6.60 -0.68 15.73
CA GLN A 37 -5.92 -1.15 16.94
C GLN A 37 -5.58 -2.65 16.88
N ARG A 38 -6.38 -3.47 16.17
CA ARG A 38 -6.10 -4.90 16.04
C ARG A 38 -4.83 -5.13 15.23
N SER A 39 -4.65 -4.36 14.16
CA SER A 39 -3.42 -4.36 13.36
C SER A 39 -2.20 -3.89 14.15
N LEU A 40 -2.37 -2.89 15.03
CA LEU A 40 -1.32 -2.47 15.95
C LEU A 40 -0.94 -3.58 16.93
N MET A 41 -1.92 -4.22 17.59
CA MET A 41 -1.67 -5.35 18.49
C MET A 41 -1.04 -6.54 17.75
N GLN A 42 -1.44 -6.78 16.50
CA GLN A 42 -0.87 -7.85 15.68
C GLN A 42 0.64 -7.64 15.48
N LEU A 43 1.06 -6.42 15.13
CA LEU A 43 2.47 -6.08 14.92
C LEU A 43 3.26 -5.96 16.23
N ALA A 44 2.68 -5.31 17.25
CA ALA A 44 3.38 -4.97 18.49
C ALA A 44 3.42 -6.12 19.50
N TRP A 45 2.45 -7.04 19.47
CA TRP A 45 2.30 -8.09 20.48
C TRP A 45 2.25 -9.49 19.88
N HIS A 46 1.27 -9.78 19.02
CA HIS A 46 1.05 -11.16 18.55
C HIS A 46 2.23 -11.71 17.75
N LEU A 47 2.79 -10.93 16.80
CA LEU A 47 3.96 -11.36 16.02
C LEU A 47 5.20 -11.56 16.90
N PRO A 48 5.62 -10.59 17.75
CA PRO A 48 6.76 -10.77 18.64
C PRO A 48 6.62 -11.99 19.56
N VAL A 49 5.44 -12.19 20.17
CA VAL A 49 5.17 -13.35 21.01
C VAL A 49 5.24 -14.64 20.20
N TRP A 50 4.71 -14.66 18.98
CA TRP A 50 4.79 -15.80 18.09
C TRP A 50 6.24 -16.12 17.69
N PHE A 51 7.06 -15.12 17.35
CA PHE A 51 8.49 -15.30 17.06
C PHE A 51 9.24 -15.87 18.26
N ALA A 52 9.05 -15.27 19.45
CA ALA A 52 9.69 -15.74 20.68
C ALA A 52 9.30 -17.18 21.01
N ARG A 53 8.01 -17.53 20.84
CA ARG A 53 7.52 -18.89 21.09
C ARG A 53 8.11 -19.90 20.12
N ASN A 54 8.16 -19.59 18.83
CA ASN A 54 8.73 -20.49 17.82
C ASN A 54 10.24 -20.64 17.96
N PHE A 55 10.94 -19.55 18.26
CA PHE A 55 12.37 -19.58 18.52
C PHE A 55 12.69 -20.47 19.74
N ARG A 56 11.98 -20.28 20.86
CA ARG A 56 12.13 -21.13 22.07
C ARG A 56 11.80 -22.60 21.80
N ARG A 57 10.76 -22.88 21.02
CA ARG A 57 10.40 -24.26 20.65
C ARG A 57 11.46 -24.89 19.74
N GLY A 58 12.01 -24.11 18.80
CA GLY A 58 13.04 -24.56 17.86
C GLY A 58 14.34 -24.91 18.55
N LEU A 59 14.76 -24.09 19.51
CA LEU A 59 15.92 -24.40 20.36
C LEU A 59 15.75 -25.68 21.19
N ARG A 60 14.50 -26.04 21.55
CA ARG A 60 14.19 -27.27 22.30
C ARG A 60 13.94 -28.48 21.39
N GLY A 61 14.10 -28.35 20.07
CA GLY A 61 13.82 -29.42 19.10
C GLY A 61 12.35 -29.85 19.03
N ARG A 62 11.42 -29.07 19.61
CA ARG A 62 9.98 -29.44 19.75
C ARG A 62 9.12 -28.96 18.58
N THR A 63 9.72 -28.64 17.44
CA THR A 63 9.01 -28.08 16.28
C THR A 63 9.69 -28.50 14.98
N LYS A 64 8.87 -28.84 13.97
CA LYS A 64 9.31 -29.10 12.60
C LYS A 64 9.66 -27.82 11.83
N TYR A 65 9.34 -26.65 12.37
CA TYR A 65 9.63 -25.36 11.75
C TYR A 65 11.13 -25.01 11.94
N PRO A 66 11.88 -24.79 10.85
CA PRO A 66 13.31 -24.46 10.93
C PRO A 66 13.55 -23.16 11.70
N VAL A 67 14.34 -23.23 12.77
CA VAL A 67 14.69 -22.07 13.61
C VAL A 67 15.36 -20.95 12.81
N ASN A 68 16.07 -21.32 11.74
CA ASN A 68 16.78 -20.43 10.83
C ASN A 68 15.84 -19.55 9.98
N LEU A 69 14.54 -19.86 9.90
CA LEU A 69 13.55 -19.06 9.17
C LEU A 69 12.97 -17.91 10.01
N VAL A 70 12.92 -18.08 11.33
CA VAL A 70 12.42 -17.06 12.27
C VAL A 70 13.12 -15.70 12.09
N PRO A 71 14.47 -15.59 12.03
CA PRO A 71 15.13 -14.30 11.81
C PRO A 71 14.81 -13.67 10.45
N ILE A 72 14.53 -14.48 9.42
CA ILE A 72 14.14 -13.99 8.09
C ILE A 72 12.75 -13.33 8.16
N GLU A 73 11.81 -13.96 8.85
CA GLU A 73 10.48 -13.40 9.07
C GLU A 73 10.51 -12.13 9.93
N VAL A 74 11.32 -12.12 11.00
CA VAL A 74 11.52 -10.92 11.83
C VAL A 74 12.05 -9.77 10.97
N LYS A 75 13.09 -10.02 10.15
CA LYS A 75 13.65 -9.01 9.26
C LYS A 75 12.62 -8.48 8.26
N GLY A 76 11.84 -9.38 7.63
CA GLY A 76 10.78 -8.98 6.71
C GLY A 76 9.68 -8.17 7.39
N THR A 77 9.30 -8.55 8.60
CA THR A 77 8.28 -7.86 9.41
C THR A 77 8.71 -6.44 9.78
N LEU A 78 9.98 -6.24 10.16
CA LEU A 78 10.52 -4.91 10.48
C LEU A 78 10.64 -4.03 9.23
N LEU A 79 11.02 -4.62 8.09
CA LEU A 79 11.21 -3.87 6.84
C LEU A 79 9.90 -3.48 6.15
N GLY A 80 8.82 -4.23 6.34
CA GLY A 80 7.51 -3.94 5.72
C GLY A 80 6.99 -2.51 5.99
N PRO A 81 6.84 -2.10 7.26
CA PRO A 81 6.41 -0.74 7.64
C PRO A 81 7.32 0.35 7.08
N ILE A 82 8.64 0.12 7.11
CA ILE A 82 9.65 1.08 6.63
C ILE A 82 9.51 1.25 5.11
N GLN A 83 9.51 0.16 4.35
CA GLN A 83 9.38 0.19 2.90
C GLN A 83 8.06 0.85 2.47
N PHE A 84 6.96 0.51 3.13
CA PHE A 84 5.67 1.14 2.87
C PHE A 84 5.74 2.66 3.07
N THR A 85 6.30 3.10 4.20
CA THR A 85 6.40 4.52 4.56
C THR A 85 7.29 5.27 3.58
N VAL A 86 8.46 4.72 3.25
CA VAL A 86 9.39 5.29 2.26
C VAL A 86 8.69 5.46 0.90
N VAL A 87 8.02 4.42 0.39
CA VAL A 87 7.32 4.50 -0.90
C VAL A 87 6.22 5.57 -0.88
N LYS A 88 5.46 5.68 0.22
CA LYS A 88 4.41 6.70 0.35
C LYS A 88 4.99 8.11 0.41
N VAL A 89 6.03 8.33 1.20
CA VAL A 89 6.71 9.63 1.33
C VAL A 89 7.34 10.04 0.00
N THR A 90 8.09 9.15 -0.67
CA THR A 90 8.70 9.43 -1.97
C THR A 90 7.65 9.76 -3.03
N ARG A 91 6.51 9.04 -3.04
CA ARG A 91 5.38 9.36 -3.95
C ARG A 91 4.73 10.69 -3.63
N TRP A 92 4.64 11.06 -2.36
CA TRP A 92 4.09 12.34 -1.95
C TRP A 92 5.02 13.50 -2.33
N LEU A 93 6.33 13.35 -2.15
CA LEU A 93 7.34 14.34 -2.54
C LEU A 93 7.36 14.53 -4.07
N THR A 94 7.42 13.46 -4.85
CA THR A 94 7.42 13.53 -6.32
C THR A 94 6.14 14.16 -6.88
N ARG A 95 4.97 13.88 -6.28
CA ARG A 95 3.71 14.55 -6.65
C ARG A 95 3.73 16.06 -6.40
N ARG A 96 4.45 16.55 -5.38
CA ARG A 96 4.61 17.99 -5.12
C ARG A 96 5.49 18.66 -6.17
N THR A 97 6.55 17.99 -6.61
CA THR A 97 7.45 18.50 -7.65
C THR A 97 6.73 18.61 -9.00
N VAL A 98 6.02 17.56 -9.44
CA VAL A 98 5.30 17.55 -10.72
C VAL A 98 4.17 18.58 -10.78
N ARG A 99 3.48 18.85 -9.65
CA ARG A 99 2.46 19.89 -9.60
C ARG A 99 3.04 21.30 -9.71
N SER A 100 4.29 21.50 -9.29
CA SER A 100 4.94 22.81 -9.37
C SER A 100 5.44 23.09 -10.79
N THR A 101 6.02 22.10 -11.48
CA THR A 101 6.39 22.24 -12.89
C THR A 101 5.18 22.31 -13.82
N ALA A 102 4.11 21.55 -13.58
CA ALA A 102 2.89 21.63 -14.39
C ALA A 102 2.19 23.00 -14.34
N ILE A 103 2.40 23.80 -13.28
CA ILE A 103 1.88 25.18 -13.19
C ILE A 103 2.81 26.17 -13.90
N VAL A 104 4.12 25.90 -13.92
CA VAL A 104 5.13 26.78 -14.54
C VAL A 104 5.25 26.55 -16.05
N ASP A 105 5.07 25.31 -16.51
CA ASP A 105 5.20 24.90 -17.92
C ASP A 105 3.84 24.81 -18.63
N ALA A 106 2.74 25.23 -18.00
CA ALA A 106 1.47 25.32 -18.70
C ALA A 106 1.59 26.43 -19.77
N PRO A 107 1.66 26.11 -21.08
CA PRO A 107 1.53 27.16 -22.08
C PRO A 107 0.17 27.80 -21.84
N ALA A 108 0.10 29.14 -21.87
CA ALA A 108 -1.14 29.88 -21.75
C ALA A 108 -2.16 29.25 -22.71
N MET A 109 -3.03 28.40 -22.18
CA MET A 109 -4.00 27.63 -22.93
C MET A 109 -5.05 28.64 -23.33
N LYS A 110 -4.78 29.35 -24.44
CA LYS A 110 -5.78 30.09 -25.19
C LYS A 110 -6.88 29.07 -25.44
N GLN A 111 -7.98 29.24 -24.71
CA GLN A 111 -9.22 28.53 -24.99
C GLN A 111 -9.57 28.82 -26.45
N ARG A 112 -9.16 27.94 -27.37
CA ARG A 112 -9.82 27.84 -28.66
C ARG A 112 -11.18 27.25 -28.35
N VAL A 113 -12.14 28.14 -28.09
CA VAL A 113 -13.56 27.81 -28.17
C VAL A 113 -13.78 27.38 -29.62
N ASP A 114 -14.06 26.10 -29.84
CA ASP A 114 -14.47 25.61 -31.15
C ASP A 114 -15.89 26.12 -31.40
N PRO A 115 -16.13 26.95 -32.43
CA PRO A 115 -17.45 27.52 -32.71
C PRO A 115 -18.51 26.46 -33.01
N ARG A 116 -18.12 25.19 -33.23
CA ARG A 116 -19.07 24.07 -33.37
C ARG A 116 -19.70 23.60 -32.05
N PHE A 117 -19.20 24.09 -30.92
CA PHE A 117 -19.77 23.81 -29.59
C PHE A 117 -20.50 25.02 -28.99
N GLU A 118 -20.82 26.04 -29.80
CA GLU A 118 -21.89 26.97 -29.43
C GLU A 118 -23.25 26.27 -29.58
N GLU A 119 -23.78 25.83 -28.43
CA GLU A 119 -25.21 25.62 -28.13
C GLU A 119 -25.89 24.29 -28.56
N PRO A 120 -26.25 23.45 -27.55
CA PRO A 120 -27.68 23.20 -27.33
C PRO A 120 -28.18 23.54 -25.92
N TYR A 121 -27.31 24.00 -25.00
CA TYR A 121 -27.64 24.05 -23.56
C TYR A 121 -28.18 25.39 -23.03
N ALA A 122 -28.12 26.52 -23.75
CA ALA A 122 -28.75 27.77 -23.26
C ALA A 122 -30.28 27.79 -23.41
N ASN A 123 -30.88 26.83 -24.11
CA ASN A 123 -32.34 26.71 -24.13
C ASN A 123 -32.92 26.10 -22.84
N PHE A 124 -32.12 25.43 -22.02
CA PHE A 124 -32.59 24.84 -20.76
C PHE A 124 -32.80 25.86 -19.64
N SER A 125 -32.10 27.00 -19.67
CA SER A 125 -32.21 28.05 -18.66
C SER A 125 -33.37 29.04 -18.93
N ARG A 126 -33.87 29.13 -20.18
CA ARG A 126 -35.07 29.91 -20.51
C ARG A 126 -36.38 29.21 -20.13
N GLN A 127 -36.48 27.88 -20.27
CA GLN A 127 -37.72 27.17 -19.93
C GLN A 127 -38.05 27.16 -18.43
N LYS A 128 -37.05 27.24 -17.54
CA LYS A 128 -37.30 27.29 -16.09
C LYS A 128 -37.85 28.63 -15.59
N ARG A 129 -37.64 29.74 -16.32
CA ARG A 129 -38.16 31.05 -15.91
C ARG A 129 -39.60 31.33 -16.37
N ALA A 130 -40.10 30.61 -17.38
CA ALA A 130 -41.47 30.78 -17.89
C ALA A 130 -42.52 29.95 -17.12
N ARG A 131 -42.12 29.11 -16.16
CA ARG A 131 -43.05 28.30 -15.33
C ARG A 131 -43.21 28.82 -13.90
N VAL A 132 -42.62 29.97 -13.57
CA VAL A 132 -42.65 30.57 -12.22
C VAL A 132 -43.13 32.04 -12.29
N ALA A 133 -43.84 32.41 -13.35
CA ALA A 133 -44.52 33.69 -13.48
C ALA A 133 -46.02 33.46 -13.67
#